data_AF-A0A537LXC3-F1
#
_entry.id   AF-A0A537LXC3-F1
#
_cell.length_a   1.000
_cell.length_b   1.000
_cell.length_c   1.000
_cell.angle_alpha   90.00
_cell.angle_beta   90.00
_cell.angle_gamma   90.00
#
_symmetry.space_group_name_H-M   'P 1'
#
loop_
_entity.id
_entity.type
_entity.pdbx_description
1 polymer ?
#
loop_
_entity_poly.entity_id
_entity_poly.type
_entity_poly.pdbx_seq_one_letter_code
_entity_poly.pdbx_strand_id
1 'polypeptide(L)'
;MEDLRRLGGEAGVLAGVAMAWLFLGFVVLFPSAGLNLVDQGNPHRYLPFIARHASMFWVVNILGALVAGLLSAVVYMALHDRFKDESPATARIGSFAGTMGAAAFAAAALVRHTGFGWLSTIYATNGVGAAHAFYAVSTVAGSFMGLGNVMAGLGILLFGRVMQRHPRYNSLGYLSMGAGTVMVLAGFVTHPFSFAVSTISAMAWFTRTALALRAEAGPALFRWGTAKSRANGRAQRRVA
;
A
#
# COMPACT_ATOMS: atom_id res chain seq x y z
N MET A 1 11.66 -22.59 -3.83
CA MET A 1 10.66 -22.25 -2.78
C MET A 1 11.17 -21.14 -1.85
N GLU A 2 12.46 -21.09 -1.50
CA GLU A 2 13.05 -19.95 -0.76
C GLU A 2 12.95 -18.60 -1.49
N ASP A 3 13.01 -18.58 -2.82
CA ASP A 3 13.00 -17.32 -3.58
C ASP A 3 11.69 -16.54 -3.47
N LEU A 4 10.52 -17.19 -3.51
CA LEU A 4 9.25 -16.47 -3.50
C LEU A 4 8.93 -15.86 -2.13
N ARG A 5 9.27 -16.55 -1.05
CA ARG A 5 9.18 -16.00 0.32
C ARG A 5 10.11 -14.81 0.52
N ARG A 6 11.34 -14.90 -0.01
CA ARG A 6 12.33 -13.81 0.04
C ARG A 6 11.84 -12.61 -0.77
N LEU A 7 11.37 -12.83 -1.99
CA LEU A 7 10.75 -11.80 -2.85
C LEU A 7 9.52 -11.16 -2.19
N GLY A 8 8.63 -11.96 -1.59
CA GLY A 8 7.46 -11.46 -0.87
C GLY A 8 7.82 -10.63 0.37
N GLY A 9 8.85 -11.05 1.09
CA GLY A 9 9.40 -10.28 2.21
C GLY A 9 10.02 -8.95 1.79
N GLU A 10 10.53 -8.83 0.56
CA GLU A 10 11.06 -7.57 0.04
C GLU A 10 10.01 -6.67 -0.56
N ALA A 11 9.14 -7.26 -1.38
CA ALA A 11 7.98 -6.59 -1.91
C ALA A 11 7.11 -6.03 -0.79
N GLY A 12 6.95 -6.74 0.32
CA GLY A 12 6.16 -6.25 1.45
C GLY A 12 6.79 -5.06 2.19
N VAL A 13 8.12 -5.01 2.33
CA VAL A 13 8.79 -3.82 2.89
C VAL A 13 8.66 -2.63 1.94
N LEU A 14 8.91 -2.85 0.65
CA LEU A 14 8.78 -1.80 -0.37
C LEU A 14 7.32 -1.32 -0.52
N ALA A 15 6.34 -2.22 -0.40
CA ALA A 15 4.92 -1.87 -0.36
C ALA A 15 4.59 -1.02 0.87
N GLY A 16 5.13 -1.38 2.04
CA GLY A 16 4.99 -0.57 3.26
C GLY A 16 5.59 0.82 3.10
N VAL A 17 6.78 0.94 2.50
CA VAL A 17 7.43 2.23 2.21
C VAL A 17 6.62 3.04 1.18
N ALA A 18 6.12 2.41 0.13
CA ALA A 18 5.27 3.07 -0.87
C ALA A 18 3.95 3.56 -0.26
N MET A 19 3.33 2.78 0.63
CA MET A 19 2.15 3.22 1.39
C MET A 19 2.47 4.38 2.34
N ALA A 20 3.62 4.34 3.03
CA ALA A 20 4.07 5.44 3.86
C ALA A 20 4.29 6.71 3.03
N TRP A 21 4.89 6.58 1.84
CA TRP A 21 5.07 7.68 0.90
C TRP A 21 3.73 8.24 0.42
N LEU A 22 2.76 7.38 0.09
CA LEU A 22 1.41 7.80 -0.27
C LEU A 22 0.75 8.59 0.86
N PHE A 23 0.82 8.07 2.08
CA PHE A 23 0.25 8.71 3.27
C PHE A 23 0.90 10.08 3.54
N LEU A 24 2.24 10.14 3.52
CA LEU A 24 2.99 11.40 3.68
C LEU A 24 2.67 12.38 2.55
N GLY A 25 2.49 11.89 1.32
CA GLY A 25 2.10 12.71 0.18
C GLY A 25 0.78 13.44 0.42
N PHE A 26 -0.23 12.72 0.90
CA PHE A 26 -1.56 13.29 1.15
C PHE A 26 -1.67 14.10 2.45
N VAL A 27 -0.93 13.73 3.50
CA VAL A 27 -1.05 14.35 4.83
C VAL A 27 -0.03 15.46 5.07
N VAL A 28 1.11 15.44 4.38
CA VAL A 28 2.20 16.40 4.58
C VAL A 28 2.50 17.18 3.30
N LEU A 29 2.82 16.51 2.19
CA LEU A 29 3.28 17.19 0.98
C LEU A 29 2.19 18.06 0.35
N PHE A 30 0.98 17.53 0.12
CA PHE A 30 -0.11 18.29 -0.48
C PHE A 30 -0.55 19.47 0.41
N PRO A 31 -0.75 19.30 1.74
CA PRO A 31 -1.04 20.43 2.62
C PRO A 31 0.07 21.47 2.66
N SER A 32 1.35 21.07 2.62
CA SER A 32 2.48 22.02 2.56
C SER A 32 2.48 22.87 1.28
N ALA A 33 1.87 22.38 0.21
CA ALA A 33 1.66 23.09 -1.05
C ALA A 33 0.27 23.77 -1.15
N GLY A 34 -0.47 23.84 -0.04
CA GLY A 34 -1.72 24.59 0.08
C GLY A 34 -3.00 23.82 -0.27
N LEU A 35 -2.95 22.48 -0.33
CA LEU A 35 -4.12 21.63 -0.59
C LEU A 35 -4.41 20.72 0.61
N ASN A 36 -5.48 20.99 1.35
CA ASN A 36 -5.87 20.13 2.46
C ASN A 36 -6.52 18.82 1.99
N LEU A 37 -6.58 17.83 2.89
CA LEU A 37 -7.15 16.51 2.60
C LEU A 37 -8.62 16.59 2.13
N VAL A 38 -9.39 17.55 2.66
CA VAL A 38 -10.80 17.78 2.30
C VAL A 38 -10.94 18.44 0.91
N ASP A 39 -9.96 19.27 0.52
CA ASP A 39 -9.99 20.01 -0.75
C ASP A 39 -9.84 19.08 -1.98
N GLN A 40 -9.39 17.85 -1.77
CA GLN A 40 -9.28 16.83 -2.83
C GLN A 40 -10.64 16.37 -3.36
N GLY A 41 -11.72 16.59 -2.61
CA GLY A 41 -13.09 16.36 -3.09
C GLY A 41 -13.65 17.53 -3.92
N ASN A 42 -12.95 18.66 -3.97
CA ASN A 42 -13.40 19.87 -4.65
C ASN A 42 -12.66 20.07 -6.00
N PRO A 43 -13.32 19.94 -7.15
CA PRO A 43 -12.68 20.10 -8.47
C PRO A 43 -12.01 21.47 -8.64
N HIS A 44 -12.59 22.52 -8.06
CA HIS A 44 -12.11 23.90 -8.19
C HIS A 44 -10.84 24.18 -7.38
N ARG A 45 -10.49 23.32 -6.43
CA ARG A 45 -9.23 23.37 -5.68
C ARG A 45 -8.24 22.34 -6.21
N TYR A 46 -8.71 21.13 -6.47
CA TYR A 46 -7.83 20.01 -6.78
C TYR A 46 -7.30 20.03 -8.20
N LEU A 47 -8.12 20.32 -9.22
CA LEU A 47 -7.65 20.36 -10.62
C LEU A 47 -6.62 21.48 -10.85
N PRO A 48 -6.82 22.72 -10.36
CA PRO A 48 -5.79 23.76 -10.46
C PRO A 48 -4.51 23.40 -9.69
N PHE A 49 -4.64 22.72 -8.55
CA PHE A 49 -3.47 22.24 -7.80
C PHE A 49 -2.64 21.24 -8.61
N ILE A 50 -3.30 20.27 -9.24
CA ILE A 50 -2.63 19.26 -10.09
C ILE A 50 -1.95 19.93 -11.27
N ALA A 51 -2.59 20.91 -11.92
CA ALA A 51 -1.98 21.65 -13.02
C ALA A 51 -0.69 22.39 -12.60
N ARG A 52 -0.65 22.94 -11.38
CA ARG A 52 0.52 23.66 -10.84
C ARG A 52 1.61 22.73 -10.29
N HIS A 53 1.23 21.57 -9.77
CA HIS A 53 2.12 20.65 -9.07
C HIS A 53 2.10 19.24 -9.69
N ALA A 54 2.07 19.15 -11.03
CA ALA A 54 1.91 17.90 -11.76
C ALA A 54 2.98 16.86 -11.40
N SER A 55 4.23 17.29 -11.19
CA SER A 55 5.33 16.42 -10.73
C SER A 55 5.08 15.88 -9.33
N MET A 56 4.68 16.72 -8.37
CA MET A 56 4.36 16.28 -7.01
C MET A 56 3.19 15.28 -7.03
N PHE A 57 2.15 15.55 -7.81
CA PHE A 57 1.02 14.64 -7.98
C PHE A 57 1.45 13.30 -8.58
N TRP A 58 2.29 13.31 -9.62
CA TRP A 58 2.84 12.10 -10.22
C TRP A 58 3.65 11.28 -9.21
N VAL A 59 4.59 11.91 -8.50
CA VAL A 59 5.48 11.23 -7.54
C VAL A 59 4.67 10.63 -6.39
N VAL A 60 3.69 11.36 -5.83
CA VAL A 60 2.86 10.84 -4.73
C VAL A 60 1.96 9.70 -5.20
N ASN A 61 1.28 9.86 -6.34
CA ASN A 61 0.26 8.91 -6.76
C ASN A 61 0.86 7.65 -7.41
N ILE A 62 1.86 7.78 -8.29
CA ILE A 62 2.48 6.65 -8.98
C ILE A 62 3.41 5.87 -8.05
N LEU A 63 4.37 6.54 -7.40
CA LEU A 63 5.30 5.83 -6.51
C LEU A 63 4.63 5.37 -5.22
N GLY A 64 3.58 6.06 -4.78
CA GLY A 64 2.82 5.66 -3.60
C GLY A 64 1.81 4.56 -3.90
N ALA A 65 0.79 4.85 -4.70
CA ALA A 65 -0.36 3.96 -4.85
C ALA A 65 -0.13 2.82 -5.85
N LEU A 66 0.43 3.12 -7.03
CA LEU A 66 0.63 2.09 -8.06
C LEU A 66 1.69 1.07 -7.64
N VAL A 67 2.85 1.53 -7.16
CA VAL A 67 3.92 0.65 -6.69
C VAL A 67 3.47 -0.17 -5.48
N ALA A 68 2.77 0.43 -4.51
CA ALA A 68 2.20 -0.32 -3.38
C ALA A 68 1.22 -1.40 -3.85
N GLY A 69 0.33 -1.06 -4.80
CA GLY A 69 -0.60 -2.02 -5.40
C GLY A 69 0.13 -3.21 -6.02
N LEU A 70 1.07 -2.98 -6.93
CA LEU A 70 1.81 -4.04 -7.61
C LEU A 70 2.61 -4.93 -6.65
N LEU A 71 3.31 -4.32 -5.68
CA LEU A 71 4.11 -5.07 -4.71
C LEU A 71 3.24 -5.86 -3.73
N SER A 72 2.06 -5.35 -3.37
CA SER A 72 1.13 -6.07 -2.51
C SER A 72 0.66 -7.39 -3.13
N ALA A 73 0.50 -7.45 -4.46
CA ALA A 73 0.18 -8.69 -5.16
C ALA A 73 1.24 -9.78 -4.93
N VAL A 74 2.52 -9.40 -4.96
CA VAL A 74 3.65 -10.31 -4.70
C VAL A 74 3.61 -10.84 -3.26
N VAL A 75 3.24 -9.99 -2.28
CA VAL A 75 3.08 -10.41 -0.88
C VAL A 75 2.00 -11.48 -0.75
N TYR A 76 0.84 -11.28 -1.38
CA TYR A 76 -0.25 -12.26 -1.33
C TYR A 76 0.10 -13.59 -2.01
N MET A 77 0.86 -13.55 -3.11
CA MET A 77 1.38 -14.76 -3.76
C MET A 77 2.40 -15.48 -2.87
N ALA A 78 3.29 -14.75 -2.19
CA ALA A 78 4.24 -15.34 -1.25
C ALA A 78 3.54 -15.97 -0.04
N LEU A 79 2.48 -15.33 0.47
CA LEU A 79 1.64 -15.89 1.54
C LEU A 79 0.89 -17.14 1.09
N HIS A 80 0.39 -17.16 -0.15
CA HIS A 80 -0.19 -18.36 -0.74
C HIS A 80 0.78 -19.54 -0.67
N ASP A 81 1.97 -19.34 -1.23
CA ASP A 81 3.00 -20.39 -1.29
C ASP A 81 3.41 -20.86 0.11
N ARG A 82 3.38 -19.95 1.09
CA ARG A 82 3.72 -20.23 2.48
C ARG A 82 2.71 -21.11 3.20
N PHE A 83 1.42 -20.87 2.97
CA PHE A 83 0.32 -21.48 3.73
C PHE A 83 -0.48 -22.51 2.93
N LYS A 84 -0.15 -22.77 1.67
CA LYS A 84 -0.85 -23.74 0.81
C LYS A 84 -0.88 -25.15 1.39
N ASP A 85 0.19 -25.57 2.07
CA ASP A 85 0.29 -26.93 2.63
C ASP A 85 -0.47 -27.06 3.97
N GLU A 86 -0.59 -25.97 4.72
CA GLU A 86 -1.30 -25.94 6.01
C GLU A 86 -2.82 -25.72 5.85
N SER A 87 -3.22 -24.85 4.92
CA SER A 87 -4.62 -24.54 4.65
C SER A 87 -4.86 -24.17 3.19
N PRO A 88 -4.94 -25.15 2.28
CA PRO A 88 -4.95 -24.91 0.83
C PRO A 88 -6.14 -24.06 0.37
N ALA A 89 -7.34 -24.32 0.90
CA ALA A 89 -8.53 -23.53 0.56
C ALA A 89 -8.40 -22.07 0.99
N THR A 90 -7.98 -21.83 2.23
CA THR A 90 -7.82 -20.47 2.78
C THR A 90 -6.70 -19.72 2.07
N ALA A 91 -5.57 -20.38 1.82
CA ALA A 91 -4.45 -19.78 1.10
C ALA A 91 -4.83 -19.41 -0.34
N ARG A 92 -5.61 -20.26 -1.04
CA ARG A 92 -6.06 -19.97 -2.41
C ARG A 92 -7.03 -18.80 -2.44
N ILE A 93 -8.09 -18.83 -1.65
CA ILE A 93 -9.10 -17.77 -1.61
C ILE A 93 -8.49 -16.45 -1.11
N GLY A 94 -7.67 -16.51 -0.06
CA GLY A 94 -6.98 -15.34 0.49
C GLY A 94 -6.04 -14.68 -0.51
N SER A 95 -5.29 -15.48 -1.28
CA SER A 95 -4.41 -14.97 -2.32
C SER A 95 -5.16 -14.36 -3.50
N PHE A 96 -6.26 -14.99 -3.93
CA PHE A 96 -7.12 -14.46 -4.98
C PHE A 96 -7.73 -13.13 -4.56
N ALA A 97 -8.30 -13.07 -3.35
CA ALA A 97 -8.88 -11.84 -2.82
C ALA A 97 -7.83 -10.74 -2.68
N GLY A 98 -6.68 -11.04 -2.10
CA GLY A 98 -5.58 -10.10 -1.93
C GLY A 98 -5.03 -9.56 -3.26
N THR A 99 -4.77 -10.43 -4.24
CA THR A 99 -4.26 -10.02 -5.56
C THR A 99 -5.29 -9.25 -6.37
N MET A 100 -6.58 -9.59 -6.27
CA MET A 100 -7.65 -8.80 -6.89
C MET A 100 -7.76 -7.41 -6.25
N GLY A 101 -7.62 -7.31 -4.92
CA GLY A 101 -7.58 -6.04 -4.22
C GLY A 101 -6.37 -5.18 -4.64
N ALA A 102 -5.20 -5.80 -4.74
CA ALA A 102 -3.97 -5.18 -5.23
C ALA A 102 -4.12 -4.61 -6.66
N ALA A 103 -4.72 -5.40 -7.56
CA ALA A 103 -5.02 -4.97 -8.93
C ALA A 103 -6.01 -3.80 -8.96
N ALA A 104 -7.03 -3.83 -8.11
CA ALA A 104 -8.00 -2.73 -8.00
C ALA A 104 -7.34 -1.44 -7.50
N PHE A 105 -6.43 -1.49 -6.53
CA PHE A 105 -5.67 -0.31 -6.11
C PHE A 105 -4.77 0.25 -7.23
N ALA A 106 -4.09 -0.63 -7.97
CA ALA A 106 -3.29 -0.24 -9.12
C ALA A 106 -4.14 0.44 -10.20
N ALA A 107 -5.31 -0.13 -10.51
CA ALA A 107 -6.27 0.46 -11.45
C ALA A 107 -6.77 1.83 -10.96
N ALA A 108 -7.11 1.97 -9.68
CA ALA A 108 -7.53 3.24 -9.10
C ALA A 108 -6.42 4.31 -9.23
N ALA A 109 -5.16 3.94 -8.98
CA ALA A 109 -4.02 4.85 -9.10
C ALA A 109 -3.85 5.33 -10.55
N LEU A 110 -3.98 4.43 -11.54
CA LEU A 110 -3.90 4.76 -12.95
C LEU A 110 -5.04 5.67 -13.39
N VAL A 111 -6.30 5.33 -13.08
CA VAL A 111 -7.47 6.16 -13.40
C VAL A 111 -7.33 7.55 -12.79
N ARG A 112 -6.90 7.64 -11.52
CA ARG A 112 -6.64 8.91 -10.86
C ARG A 112 -5.55 9.70 -11.56
N HIS A 113 -4.45 9.05 -11.93
CA HIS A 113 -3.31 9.71 -12.54
C HIS A 113 -3.65 10.26 -13.93
N THR A 114 -4.15 9.40 -14.82
CA THR A 114 -4.47 9.77 -16.21
C THR A 114 -5.69 10.68 -16.27
N GLY A 115 -6.75 10.35 -15.53
CA GLY A 115 -8.00 11.09 -15.51
C GLY A 115 -7.80 12.50 -14.97
N PHE A 116 -7.28 12.66 -13.75
CA PHE A 116 -7.08 14.01 -13.20
C PHE A 116 -5.95 14.77 -13.89
N GLY A 117 -4.93 14.08 -14.39
CA GLY A 117 -3.90 14.70 -15.22
C GLY A 117 -4.54 15.39 -16.43
N TRP A 118 -5.36 14.67 -17.20
CA TRP A 118 -6.04 15.26 -18.36
C TRP A 118 -7.07 16.33 -17.97
N LEU A 119 -7.90 16.08 -16.94
CA LEU A 119 -8.88 17.05 -16.46
C LEU A 119 -8.24 18.36 -15.99
N SER A 120 -7.06 18.31 -15.40
CA SER A 120 -6.33 19.51 -14.97
C SER A 120 -5.92 20.39 -16.14
N THR A 121 -5.64 19.80 -17.31
CA THR A 121 -5.26 20.56 -18.51
C THR A 121 -6.46 21.26 -19.15
N ILE A 122 -7.60 20.57 -19.26
CA ILE A 122 -8.82 21.12 -19.88
C ILE A 122 -9.60 22.05 -18.94
N TYR A 123 -9.32 22.04 -17.63
CA TYR A 123 -9.99 22.92 -16.67
C TYR A 123 -9.78 24.40 -16.99
N ALA A 124 -8.64 24.77 -17.58
CA ALA A 124 -8.35 26.13 -18.00
C ALA A 124 -9.24 26.63 -19.14
N THR A 125 -9.74 25.73 -20.00
CA THR A 125 -10.56 26.07 -21.17
C THR A 125 -12.05 25.82 -20.94
N ASN A 126 -12.41 24.82 -20.14
CA ASN A 126 -13.79 24.52 -19.78
C ASN A 126 -13.90 24.00 -18.33
N GLY A 127 -13.91 24.94 -17.37
CA GLY A 127 -13.95 24.61 -15.95
C GLY A 127 -15.20 23.83 -15.52
N VAL A 128 -16.37 24.13 -16.11
CA VAL A 128 -17.65 23.46 -15.79
C VAL A 128 -17.63 22.01 -16.29
N GLY A 129 -17.26 21.80 -17.55
CA GLY A 129 -17.16 20.46 -18.13
C GLY A 129 -16.12 19.59 -17.41
N ALA A 130 -14.96 20.18 -17.08
CA ALA A 130 -13.92 19.50 -16.31
C ALA A 130 -14.38 19.15 -14.89
N ALA A 131 -15.17 20.01 -14.22
CA ALA A 131 -15.73 19.72 -12.90
C ALA A 131 -16.76 18.57 -12.92
N HIS A 132 -17.62 18.49 -13.94
CA HIS A 132 -18.53 17.35 -14.08
C HIS A 132 -17.78 16.04 -14.35
N ALA A 133 -16.81 16.06 -15.28
CA ALA A 133 -15.98 14.90 -15.57
C ALA A 133 -15.12 14.49 -14.36
N PHE A 134 -14.72 15.44 -13.51
CA PHE A 134 -14.02 15.17 -12.26
C PHE A 134 -14.81 14.27 -11.33
N TYR A 135 -16.11 14.53 -11.12
CA TYR A 135 -16.93 13.68 -10.26
C TYR A 135 -17.11 12.28 -10.84
N ALA A 136 -17.23 12.15 -12.17
CA ALA A 136 -17.29 10.86 -12.84
C ALA A 136 -15.99 10.05 -12.64
N VAL A 137 -14.83 10.66 -12.92
CA VAL A 137 -13.51 10.03 -12.73
C VAL A 137 -13.28 9.70 -11.25
N SER A 138 -13.63 10.62 -10.34
CA SER A 138 -13.50 10.42 -8.89
C SER A 138 -14.33 9.25 -8.40
N THR A 139 -15.55 9.09 -8.93
CA THR A 139 -16.43 7.97 -8.60
C THR A 139 -15.83 6.65 -9.07
N VAL A 140 -15.36 6.57 -10.32
CA VAL A 140 -14.72 5.37 -10.86
C VAL A 140 -13.46 5.00 -10.06
N ALA A 141 -12.57 5.95 -9.83
CA ALA A 141 -11.37 5.72 -9.02
C ALA A 141 -11.72 5.32 -7.58
N GLY A 142 -12.74 5.94 -7.00
CA GLY A 142 -13.28 5.63 -5.68
C GLY A 142 -13.82 4.20 -5.59
N SER A 143 -14.58 3.75 -6.59
CA SER A 143 -15.09 2.37 -6.66
C SER A 143 -13.97 1.34 -6.73
N PHE A 144 -12.92 1.59 -7.51
CA PHE A 144 -11.74 0.72 -7.55
C PHE A 144 -10.99 0.71 -6.21
N MET A 145 -10.87 1.85 -5.52
CA MET A 145 -10.30 1.86 -4.17
C MET A 145 -11.17 1.11 -3.16
N GLY A 146 -12.49 1.26 -3.23
CA GLY A 146 -13.44 0.55 -2.38
C GLY A 146 -13.35 -0.96 -2.58
N LEU A 147 -13.36 -1.42 -3.83
CA LEU A 147 -13.13 -2.81 -4.19
C LEU A 147 -11.75 -3.30 -3.70
N GLY A 148 -10.71 -2.49 -3.89
CA GLY A 148 -9.36 -2.74 -3.39
C GLY A 148 -9.36 -3.01 -1.89
N ASN A 149 -9.97 -2.12 -1.11
CA ASN A 149 -10.11 -2.20 0.33
C ASN A 149 -10.85 -3.46 0.79
N VAL A 150 -12.00 -3.76 0.18
CA VAL A 150 -12.78 -4.95 0.53
C VAL A 150 -12.01 -6.23 0.22
N MET A 151 -11.48 -6.36 -0.99
CA MET A 151 -10.85 -7.59 -1.44
C MET A 151 -9.49 -7.83 -0.77
N ALA A 152 -8.66 -6.78 -0.63
CA ALA A 152 -7.41 -6.87 0.12
C ALA A 152 -7.68 -7.15 1.61
N GLY A 153 -8.69 -6.50 2.19
CA GLY A 153 -9.12 -6.73 3.57
C GLY A 153 -9.57 -8.17 3.81
N LEU A 154 -10.40 -8.73 2.93
CA LEU A 154 -10.79 -10.14 2.96
C LEU A 154 -9.58 -11.08 2.84
N GLY A 155 -8.65 -10.78 1.93
CA GLY A 155 -7.40 -11.54 1.81
C GLY A 155 -6.61 -11.54 3.11
N ILE A 156 -6.46 -10.37 3.74
CA ILE A 156 -5.78 -10.22 5.04
C ILE A 156 -6.51 -11.00 6.15
N LEU A 157 -7.83 -10.94 6.23
CA LEU A 157 -8.62 -11.69 7.24
C LEU A 157 -8.42 -13.20 7.10
N LEU A 158 -8.47 -13.71 5.87
CA LEU A 158 -8.30 -15.13 5.59
C LEU A 158 -6.90 -15.61 5.97
N PHE A 159 -5.85 -14.88 5.59
CA PHE A 159 -4.50 -15.19 6.04
C PHE A 159 -4.34 -15.03 7.55
N GLY A 160 -4.98 -14.03 8.16
CA GLY A 160 -5.01 -13.81 9.59
C GLY A 160 -5.50 -15.03 10.37
N ARG A 161 -6.58 -15.66 9.90
CA ARG A 161 -7.13 -16.87 10.51
C ARG A 161 -6.15 -18.05 10.50
N VAL A 162 -5.36 -18.21 9.44
CA VAL A 162 -4.33 -19.24 9.36
C VAL A 162 -3.15 -18.89 10.28
N MET A 163 -2.69 -17.63 10.24
CA MET A 163 -1.58 -17.12 11.04
C MET A 163 -1.82 -17.23 12.55
N GLN A 164 -3.05 -17.06 13.03
CA GLN A 164 -3.40 -17.21 14.45
C GLN A 164 -3.12 -18.62 14.99
N ARG A 165 -3.22 -19.65 14.15
CA ARG A 165 -3.00 -21.05 14.55
C ARG A 165 -1.52 -21.40 14.62
N HIS A 166 -0.66 -20.56 14.05
CA HIS A 166 0.77 -20.83 13.98
C HIS A 166 1.52 -20.06 15.09
N PRO A 167 2.30 -20.73 15.95
CA PRO A 167 2.89 -20.10 17.15
C PRO A 167 3.78 -18.89 16.84
N ARG A 168 4.52 -18.94 15.72
CA ARG A 168 5.36 -17.82 15.25
C ARG A 168 4.57 -16.64 14.67
N TYR A 169 3.39 -16.89 14.09
CA TYR A 169 2.59 -15.88 13.40
C TYR A 169 1.39 -15.41 14.21
N ASN A 170 1.18 -15.92 15.43
CA ASN A 170 -0.03 -15.65 16.19
C ASN A 170 -0.28 -14.14 16.41
N SER A 171 0.76 -13.39 16.80
CA SER A 171 0.65 -11.92 16.94
C SER A 171 0.33 -11.21 15.61
N LEU A 172 0.84 -11.74 14.49
CA LEU A 172 0.51 -11.23 13.15
C LEU A 172 -0.93 -11.58 12.79
N GLY A 173 -1.43 -12.75 13.19
CA GLY A 173 -2.80 -13.17 12.99
C GLY A 173 -3.83 -12.21 13.60
N TYR A 174 -3.61 -11.76 14.84
CA TYR A 174 -4.47 -10.72 15.46
C TYR A 174 -4.38 -9.37 14.76
N LEU A 175 -3.16 -8.96 14.34
CA LEU A 175 -2.99 -7.74 13.54
C LEU A 175 -3.74 -7.83 12.21
N SER A 176 -3.68 -8.98 11.54
CA SER A 176 -4.42 -9.25 10.30
C SER A 176 -5.92 -9.14 10.52
N MET A 177 -6.46 -9.65 11.63
CA MET A 177 -7.89 -9.51 11.93
C MET A 177 -8.28 -8.04 12.04
N GLY A 178 -7.55 -7.25 12.82
CA GLY A 178 -7.81 -5.81 12.96
C GLY A 178 -7.68 -5.05 11.64
N ALA A 179 -6.54 -5.20 10.96
CA ALA A 179 -6.26 -4.50 9.71
C ALA A 179 -7.24 -4.90 8.59
N GLY A 180 -7.55 -6.19 8.46
CA GLY A 180 -8.49 -6.69 7.48
C GLY A 180 -9.91 -6.16 7.71
N THR A 181 -10.39 -6.14 8.96
CA THR A 181 -11.70 -5.57 9.30
C THR A 181 -11.75 -4.07 8.99
N VAL A 182 -10.72 -3.32 9.40
CA VAL A 182 -10.63 -1.88 9.10
C VAL A 182 -10.68 -1.64 7.59
N MET A 183 -9.94 -2.41 6.80
CA MET A 183 -9.94 -2.25 5.34
C MET A 183 -11.29 -2.59 4.72
N VAL A 184 -11.95 -3.67 5.15
CA VAL A 184 -13.30 -4.01 4.65
C VAL A 184 -14.29 -2.88 4.93
N LEU A 185 -14.30 -2.35 6.17
CA LEU A 185 -15.16 -1.23 6.54
C LEU A 185 -14.82 0.03 5.74
N ALA A 186 -13.55 0.30 5.52
CA ALA A 186 -13.09 1.43 4.73
C ALA A 186 -13.50 1.35 3.25
N GLY A 187 -13.83 0.17 2.75
CA GLY A 187 -14.38 -0.02 1.40
C GLY A 187 -15.77 0.58 1.21
N PHE A 188 -16.55 0.73 2.29
CA PHE A 188 -17.92 1.27 2.26
C PHE A 188 -18.02 2.71 2.77
N VAL A 189 -16.99 3.22 3.45
CA VAL A 189 -16.99 4.55 4.06
C VAL A 189 -15.98 5.45 3.37
N THR A 190 -16.49 6.34 2.52
CA THR A 190 -15.69 7.37 1.83
C THR A 190 -15.51 8.59 2.73
N HIS A 191 -14.60 8.49 3.69
CA HIS A 191 -14.26 9.59 4.60
C HIS A 191 -12.73 9.71 4.77
N PRO A 192 -12.15 10.93 4.91
CA PRO A 192 -10.70 11.09 5.06
C PRO A 192 -10.12 10.34 6.27
N PHE A 193 -10.88 10.24 7.36
CA PHE A 193 -10.52 9.40 8.51
C PHE A 193 -10.41 7.91 8.16
N SER A 194 -11.37 7.39 7.38
CA SER A 194 -11.38 6.00 6.90
C SER A 194 -10.15 5.71 6.04
N PHE A 195 -9.78 6.63 5.15
CA PHE A 195 -8.53 6.55 4.38
C PHE A 195 -7.30 6.48 5.30
N ALA A 196 -7.20 7.35 6.30
CA ALA A 196 -6.03 7.38 7.18
C ALA A 196 -5.89 6.08 7.99
N VAL A 197 -6.97 5.63 8.64
CA VAL A 197 -6.96 4.44 9.49
C VAL A 197 -6.71 3.17 8.67
N SER A 198 -7.32 3.03 7.48
CA SER A 198 -7.07 1.88 6.59
C SER A 198 -5.65 1.85 6.05
N THR A 199 -5.10 3.00 5.62
CA THR A 199 -3.73 3.08 5.09
C THR A 199 -2.70 2.76 6.17
N ILE A 200 -2.85 3.31 7.38
CA ILE A 200 -1.95 3.03 8.51
C ILE A 200 -2.03 1.55 8.91
N SER A 201 -3.24 0.99 8.98
CA SER A 201 -3.45 -0.41 9.33
C SER A 201 -2.83 -1.34 8.29
N ALA A 202 -3.04 -1.06 7.00
CA ALA A 202 -2.43 -1.80 5.91
C ALA A 202 -0.90 -1.70 5.94
N MET A 203 -0.36 -0.49 6.13
CA MET A 203 1.08 -0.26 6.24
C MET A 203 1.71 -1.06 7.39
N ALA A 204 1.08 -1.04 8.58
CA ALA A 204 1.53 -1.83 9.72
C ALA A 204 1.49 -3.34 9.41
N TRP A 205 0.43 -3.79 8.75
CA TRP A 205 0.26 -5.18 8.37
C TRP A 205 1.30 -5.64 7.33
N PHE A 206 1.49 -4.91 6.25
CA PHE A 206 2.49 -5.23 5.22
C PHE A 206 3.90 -5.25 5.80
N THR A 207 4.25 -4.24 6.59
CA THR A 207 5.59 -4.15 7.20
C THR A 207 5.85 -5.35 8.11
N ARG A 208 4.90 -5.68 9.00
CA ARG A 208 5.09 -6.80 9.95
C ARG A 208 5.07 -8.17 9.25
N THR A 209 4.22 -8.34 8.25
CA THR A 209 4.17 -9.55 7.42
C THR A 209 5.48 -9.75 6.64
N ALA A 210 5.99 -8.67 6.06
CA ALA A 210 7.24 -8.69 5.31
C ALA A 210 8.43 -9.07 6.19
N LEU A 211 8.52 -8.51 7.39
CA LEU A 211 9.55 -8.87 8.37
C LEU A 211 9.44 -10.34 8.80
N ALA A 212 8.22 -10.84 9.00
CA ALA A 212 8.01 -12.24 9.36
C ALA A 212 8.44 -13.21 8.23
N LEU A 213 8.09 -12.90 6.98
CA LEU A 213 8.52 -13.67 5.81
C LEU A 213 10.05 -13.65 5.63
N ARG A 214 10.69 -12.48 5.80
CA ARG A 214 12.16 -12.35 5.77
C ARG A 214 12.83 -13.18 6.86
N ALA A 215 12.27 -13.20 8.06
CA ALA A 215 12.83 -13.98 9.17
C ALA A 215 12.71 -15.50 8.95
N GLU A 216 11.85 -15.97 8.04
CA GLU A 216 11.77 -17.38 7.63
C GLU A 216 12.62 -17.72 6.41
N ALA A 217 12.85 -16.77 5.49
CA ALA A 217 13.52 -17.02 4.20
C ALA A 217 15.05 -16.85 4.20
N GLY A 218 15.68 -16.54 5.34
CA GLY A 218 17.13 -16.33 5.44
C GLY A 218 17.58 -14.89 5.06
N PRO A 219 18.88 -14.66 4.76
CA PRO A 219 19.41 -13.30 4.57
C PRO A 219 18.73 -12.54 3.43
N ALA A 220 18.45 -11.24 3.62
CA ALA A 220 17.77 -10.40 2.61
C ALA A 220 18.45 -10.43 1.23
N LEU A 221 17.67 -10.33 0.16
CA LEU A 221 18.13 -10.22 -1.24
C LEU A 221 18.80 -8.84 -1.44
N PHE A 222 18.17 -7.78 -0.92
CA PHE A 222 18.78 -6.47 -0.71
C PHE A 222 19.40 -6.38 0.69
N ARG A 223 20.72 -6.52 0.76
CA ARG A 223 21.49 -6.04 1.91
C ARG A 223 21.51 -4.52 1.88
N TRP A 224 20.59 -3.90 2.60
CA TRP A 224 20.73 -2.49 2.96
C TRP A 224 22.05 -2.37 3.73
N GLY A 225 23.02 -1.67 3.13
CA GLY A 225 24.37 -1.64 3.64
C GLY A 225 24.44 -1.01 5.02
N THR A 226 24.41 -1.83 6.07
CA THR A 226 25.07 -1.50 7.33
C THR A 226 26.56 -1.81 7.17
N ALA A 227 27.21 -1.03 6.30
CA ALA A 227 28.66 -1.04 6.22
C ALA A 227 29.23 -0.37 7.47
N LYS A 228 29.87 -1.20 8.30
CA LYS A 228 30.93 -0.88 9.28
C LYS A 228 30.54 -0.07 10.52
N SER A 229 30.31 -0.77 11.63
CA SER A 229 30.97 -0.42 12.89
C SER A 229 31.01 -1.62 13.83
N ARG A 230 31.95 -2.56 13.61
CA ARG A 230 32.37 -3.55 14.62
C ARG A 230 33.68 -4.29 14.29
N ALA A 231 34.59 -3.65 13.56
CA ALA A 231 35.89 -4.27 13.21
C ALA A 231 37.14 -3.57 13.80
N ASN A 232 37.04 -2.37 14.39
CA ASN A 232 38.24 -1.64 14.85
C ASN A 232 38.50 -1.66 16.37
N GLY A 233 37.72 -2.39 17.19
CA GLY A 233 37.87 -2.35 18.65
C GLY A 233 38.85 -3.35 19.27
N ARG A 234 39.34 -4.35 18.52
CA ARG A 234 40.14 -5.45 19.11
C ARG A 234 41.60 -5.56 18.65
N ALA A 235 42.03 -4.74 17.68
CA ALA A 235 43.41 -4.77 17.18
C ALA A 235 44.36 -3.79 17.91
N GLN A 236 43.86 -2.82 18.68
CA GLN A 236 44.69 -1.78 19.31
C GLN A 236 45.05 -2.02 20.79
N ARG A 237 44.73 -3.19 21.37
CA ARG A 237 45.08 -3.52 22.78
C ARG A 237 46.23 -4.52 22.95
N ARG A 238 47.05 -4.72 21.92
CA ARG A 238 48.25 -5.59 22.01
C ARG A 238 49.58 -4.89 21.75
N VAL A 239 49.61 -3.57 21.62
CA VAL A 239 50.86 -2.81 21.55
C VAL A 239 50.69 -1.51 22.33
N ALA A 240 50.84 -1.60 23.65
CA ALA A 240 51.24 -0.53 24.55
C ALA A 240 51.60 -1.18 25.89
#